data_AF-A0A7V3NCL8-F1
#
_entry.id   AF-A0A7V3NCL8-F1
#
_cell.length_a   1.000
_cell.length_b   1.000
_cell.length_c   1.000
_cell.angle_alpha   90.00
_cell.angle_beta   90.00
_cell.angle_gamma   90.00
#
_symmetry.space_group_name_H-M   'P 1'
#
loop_
_entity.id
_entity.type
_entity.pdbx_description
1 polymer ?
#
loop_
_entity_poly.entity_id
_entity_poly.type
_entity_poly.pdbx_seq_one_letter_code
_entity_poly.pdbx_strand_id
1 'polypeptide(L)'
;MSRRWLLGVAAVAAVVAVVSLAPGQKNKADSKPAPKTPGAVGGGWGAPWYGLPGFAALASASVQKELGLSEEQKHQLKHIADQYRKETQEAWRQEWEKIRHLSPAEQQKHWAAQRDHLARRGKERVAAFRKKMEAVLTPQQLHQLREINFRNRAAAILNNPGTLERLKATPDQKERLRKLREELQEKIYQLQRQTFDESFQLLSPEQQQELREMATREEG
;
A
#
# COMPACT_ATOMS: atom_id res chain seq x y z
N MET A 1 -34.60 25.24 -31.84
CA MET A 1 -33.68 25.75 -30.79
C MET A 1 -33.09 24.57 -30.05
N SER A 2 -31.77 24.44 -30.11
CA SER A 2 -30.96 23.29 -29.70
C SER A 2 -30.19 23.57 -28.40
N ARG A 3 -30.01 22.54 -27.56
CA ARG A 3 -28.86 22.28 -26.65
C ARG A 3 -29.24 21.12 -25.70
N ARG A 4 -28.89 19.86 -26.02
CA ARG A 4 -27.65 19.14 -25.68
C ARG A 4 -27.40 19.08 -24.15
N TRP A 5 -27.85 17.99 -23.53
CA TRP A 5 -27.36 17.53 -22.23
C TRP A 5 -25.92 17.02 -22.38
N LEU A 6 -24.99 17.63 -21.66
CA LEU A 6 -23.60 17.22 -21.58
C LEU A 6 -23.44 16.11 -20.55
N LEU A 7 -22.88 14.99 -21.00
CA LEU A 7 -22.35 13.90 -20.21
C LEU A 7 -21.18 14.43 -19.36
N GLY A 8 -21.36 14.43 -18.04
CA GLY A 8 -20.26 14.63 -17.09
C GLY A 8 -19.45 13.34 -16.96
N VAL A 9 -18.34 13.25 -17.68
CA VAL A 9 -17.35 12.19 -17.46
C VAL A 9 -16.55 12.55 -16.21
N ALA A 10 -16.87 11.90 -15.08
CA ALA A 10 -16.04 11.96 -13.88
C ALA A 10 -14.79 11.10 -14.09
N ALA A 11 -13.65 11.74 -14.34
CA ALA A 11 -12.35 11.07 -14.39
C ALA A 11 -11.97 10.60 -12.97
N VAL A 12 -12.08 9.30 -12.73
CA VAL A 12 -11.56 8.64 -11.53
C VAL A 12 -10.06 8.45 -11.71
N ALA A 13 -9.25 9.26 -11.01
CA ALA A 13 -7.81 9.06 -10.94
C ALA A 13 -7.50 7.82 -10.09
N ALA A 14 -7.24 6.69 -10.76
CA ALA A 14 -6.80 5.45 -10.12
C ALA A 14 -5.35 5.62 -9.64
N VAL A 15 -5.15 5.69 -8.33
CA VAL A 15 -3.82 5.58 -7.72
C VAL A 15 -3.43 4.10 -7.74
N VAL A 16 -2.67 3.69 -8.76
CA VAL A 16 -2.06 2.36 -8.83
C VAL A 16 -0.81 2.35 -7.95
N ALA A 17 -0.89 1.71 -6.78
CA ALA A 17 0.30 1.33 -6.05
C ALA A 17 0.97 0.16 -6.79
N VAL A 18 2.08 0.42 -7.48
CA VAL A 18 2.89 -0.61 -8.14
C VAL A 18 3.57 -1.44 -7.06
N VAL A 19 3.07 -2.66 -6.84
CA VAL A 19 3.83 -3.70 -6.14
C VAL A 19 4.76 -4.31 -7.19
N SER A 20 6.06 -4.02 -7.09
CA SER A 20 7.06 -4.65 -7.95
C SER A 20 7.09 -6.15 -7.69
N LEU A 21 6.48 -6.92 -8.59
CA LEU A 21 6.72 -8.36 -8.70
C LEU A 21 8.05 -8.53 -9.42
N ALA A 22 9.11 -8.81 -8.67
CA ALA A 22 10.38 -9.21 -9.27
C ALA A 22 10.16 -10.50 -10.10
N PRO A 23 10.57 -10.54 -11.39
CA PRO A 23 10.48 -11.75 -12.18
C PRO A 23 11.42 -12.82 -11.61
N GLY A 24 10.88 -14.02 -11.41
CA GLY A 24 11.61 -15.17 -10.90
C GLY A 24 12.75 -15.58 -11.84
N GLN A 25 13.97 -15.29 -11.41
CA GLN A 25 15.19 -15.74 -12.08
C GLN A 25 15.41 -17.22 -11.75
N LYS A 26 15.19 -18.09 -12.73
CA LYS A 26 15.58 -19.50 -12.68
C LYS A 26 17.09 -19.60 -12.90
N ASN A 27 17.87 -19.79 -11.84
CA ASN A 27 19.23 -20.33 -11.95
C ASN A 27 19.40 -21.51 -11.00
N LYS A 28 19.88 -22.62 -11.56
CA LYS A 28 20.14 -23.90 -10.90
C LYS A 28 21.46 -23.84 -10.12
N ALA A 29 21.43 -24.51 -8.95
CA ALA A 29 22.50 -25.23 -8.26
C ALA A 29 23.70 -24.43 -7.69
N ASP A 30 24.04 -24.81 -6.45
CA ASP A 30 25.29 -24.56 -5.72
C ASP A 30 25.47 -23.26 -4.90
N SER A 31 24.39 -22.71 -4.36
CA SER A 31 24.48 -21.91 -3.13
C SER A 31 24.04 -22.74 -1.92
N LYS A 32 24.96 -23.00 -0.99
CA LYS A 32 24.64 -23.49 0.36
C LYS A 32 23.49 -22.64 0.92
N PRO A 33 22.44 -23.22 1.53
CA PRO A 33 21.36 -22.43 2.08
C PRO A 33 21.93 -21.49 3.14
N ALA A 34 21.82 -20.18 2.90
CA ALA A 34 22.12 -19.18 3.91
C ALA A 34 21.33 -19.51 5.18
N PRO A 35 21.93 -19.40 6.37
CA PRO A 35 21.24 -19.70 7.62
C PRO A 35 19.98 -18.85 7.71
N LYS A 36 18.83 -19.51 7.78
CA LYS A 36 17.52 -18.90 8.02
C LYS A 36 17.60 -18.16 9.35
N THR A 37 17.81 -16.84 9.31
CA THR A 37 17.60 -15.99 10.48
C THR A 37 16.14 -16.14 10.87
N PRO A 38 15.82 -16.55 12.11
CA PRO A 38 14.45 -16.61 12.56
C PRO A 38 13.95 -15.18 12.76
N GLY A 39 13.28 -14.64 11.75
CA GLY A 39 12.83 -13.25 11.76
C GLY A 39 12.38 -12.72 10.39
N ALA A 40 12.80 -13.35 9.30
CA ALA A 40 12.33 -12.99 7.96
C ALA A 40 11.02 -13.70 7.59
N VAL A 41 9.96 -13.44 8.36
CA VAL A 41 8.60 -13.51 7.81
C VAL A 41 8.38 -12.17 7.12
N GLY A 42 8.10 -12.21 5.82
CA GLY A 42 7.87 -11.04 4.95
C GLY A 42 7.08 -9.94 5.65
N GLY A 43 7.74 -8.83 5.87
CA GLY A 43 7.29 -7.77 6.75
C GLY A 43 8.50 -7.04 7.29
N GLY A 44 9.31 -6.48 6.38
CA GLY A 44 10.37 -5.57 6.76
C GLY A 44 9.83 -4.55 7.76
N TRP A 45 10.69 -4.18 8.70
CA TRP A 45 10.51 -3.13 9.70
C TRP A 45 10.37 -1.73 9.06
N GLY A 46 9.58 -1.64 7.99
CA GLY A 46 9.40 -0.54 7.06
C GLY A 46 8.08 -0.66 6.27
N ALA A 47 7.05 -1.30 6.83
CA ALA A 47 5.70 -1.16 6.29
C ALA A 47 5.23 0.30 6.45
N PRO A 48 4.62 0.90 5.42
CA PRO A 48 4.84 2.29 5.04
C PRO A 48 4.11 3.28 5.95
N TRP A 49 4.91 4.16 6.55
CA TRP A 49 4.77 5.62 6.72
C TRP A 49 3.44 6.30 7.10
N TYR A 50 2.25 5.71 6.98
CA TYR A 50 0.97 6.28 7.47
C TYR A 50 -0.12 5.22 7.80
N GLY A 51 0.24 3.95 7.96
CA GLY A 51 -0.72 2.85 7.97
C GLY A 51 -1.52 2.63 9.26
N LEU A 52 -2.35 3.58 9.70
CA LEU A 52 -3.47 3.22 10.59
C LEU A 52 -4.42 2.30 9.78
N PRO A 53 -4.61 1.02 10.17
CA PRO A 53 -5.40 0.10 9.38
C PRO A 53 -6.83 0.61 9.17
N GLY A 54 -7.25 0.70 7.90
CA GLY A 54 -8.58 1.21 7.53
C GLY A 54 -8.65 2.72 7.25
N PHE A 55 -7.57 3.47 7.49
CA PHE A 55 -7.51 4.91 7.21
C PHE A 55 -6.38 5.30 6.25
N ALA A 56 -5.55 4.34 5.85
CA ALA A 56 -4.45 4.57 4.90
C ALA A 56 -4.91 5.25 3.59
N ALA A 57 -6.13 4.98 3.13
CA ALA A 57 -6.70 5.61 1.93
C ALA A 57 -6.85 7.13 2.07
N LEU A 58 -7.00 7.67 3.29
CA LEU A 58 -7.14 9.11 3.53
C LEU A 58 -5.87 9.91 3.22
N ALA A 59 -4.71 9.26 3.07
CA ALA A 59 -3.50 9.92 2.60
C ALA A 59 -3.59 10.32 1.11
N SER A 60 -4.49 9.71 0.34
CA SER A 60 -4.66 10.01 -1.09
C SER A 60 -5.50 11.25 -1.30
N ALA A 61 -4.97 12.25 -2.03
CA ALA A 61 -5.70 13.45 -2.40
C ALA A 61 -7.00 13.14 -3.17
N SER A 62 -6.98 12.11 -4.04
CA SER A 62 -8.17 11.66 -4.77
C SER A 62 -9.27 11.16 -3.83
N VAL A 63 -8.90 10.40 -2.78
CA VAL A 63 -9.85 9.91 -1.76
C VAL A 63 -10.37 11.07 -0.92
N GLN A 64 -9.51 12.02 -0.52
CA GLN A 64 -9.94 13.20 0.22
C GLN A 64 -10.95 14.03 -0.58
N LYS A 65 -10.76 14.15 -1.90
CA LYS A 65 -11.69 14.81 -2.82
C LYS A 65 -12.99 14.04 -2.96
N GLU A 66 -12.96 12.71 -3.13
CA GLU A 66 -14.15 11.85 -3.23
C GLU A 66 -15.02 11.94 -1.95
N LEU A 67 -14.38 12.02 -0.78
CA LEU A 67 -15.04 12.17 0.51
C LEU A 67 -15.49 13.62 0.82
N GLY A 68 -15.13 14.59 -0.03
CA GLY A 68 -15.43 15.99 0.20
C GLY A 68 -14.89 16.52 1.53
N LEU A 69 -13.68 16.13 1.92
CA LEU A 69 -13.09 16.58 3.18
C LEU A 69 -12.83 18.09 3.14
N SER A 70 -13.28 18.80 4.18
CA SER A 70 -12.91 20.21 4.39
C SER A 70 -11.43 20.34 4.77
N GLU A 71 -10.86 21.54 4.59
CA GLU A 71 -9.46 21.81 5.00
C GLU A 71 -9.24 21.58 6.50
N GLU A 72 -10.21 21.94 7.34
CA GLU A 72 -10.16 21.67 8.78
C GLU A 72 -10.11 20.16 9.08
N GLN A 73 -10.99 19.36 8.44
CA GLN A 73 -10.95 17.90 8.59
C GLN A 73 -9.62 17.31 8.11
N LYS A 74 -9.07 17.79 6.99
CA LYS A 74 -7.76 17.34 6.49
C LYS A 74 -6.65 17.64 7.51
N HIS A 75 -6.64 18.84 8.08
CA HIS A 75 -5.67 19.24 9.08
C HIS A 75 -5.78 18.37 10.35
N GLN A 76 -6.99 18.17 10.87
CA GLN A 76 -7.24 17.31 12.03
C GLN A 76 -6.81 15.85 11.77
N LEU A 77 -7.20 15.28 10.64
CA LEU A 77 -6.82 13.90 10.26
C LEU A 77 -5.30 13.75 10.14
N LYS A 78 -4.63 14.74 9.53
CA LYS A 78 -3.16 14.76 9.44
C LYS A 78 -2.53 14.81 10.83
N HIS A 79 -3.01 15.69 11.70
CA HIS A 79 -2.50 15.81 13.07
C HIS A 79 -2.66 14.49 13.85
N ILE A 80 -3.83 13.83 13.75
CA ILE A 80 -4.08 12.53 14.37
C ILE A 80 -3.12 11.46 13.80
N ALA A 81 -2.89 11.45 12.50
CA ALA A 81 -1.96 10.52 11.86
C ALA A 81 -0.50 10.75 12.30
N ASP A 82 -0.08 12.00 12.40
CA ASP A 82 1.26 12.38 12.87
C ASP A 82 1.47 11.97 14.34
N GLN A 83 0.46 12.14 15.19
CA GLN A 83 0.50 11.66 16.57
C GLN A 83 0.62 10.14 16.64
N TYR A 84 -0.20 9.41 15.87
CA TYR A 84 -0.13 7.94 15.80
C TYR A 84 1.27 7.46 15.40
N ARG A 85 1.86 8.11 14.40
CA ARG A 85 3.21 7.81 13.91
C ARG A 85 4.25 8.03 15.01
N LYS A 86 4.22 9.20 15.66
CA LYS A 86 5.15 9.55 16.75
C LYS A 86 5.05 8.56 17.90
N GLU A 87 3.85 8.28 18.39
CA GLU A 87 3.63 7.34 19.50
C GLU A 87 4.06 5.91 19.15
N THR A 88 3.82 5.48 17.90
CA THR A 88 4.25 4.15 17.45
C THR A 88 5.77 4.08 17.33
N GLN A 89 6.41 5.09 16.75
CA GLN A 89 7.85 5.16 16.62
C GLN A 89 8.53 5.20 17.99
N GLU A 90 7.99 5.97 18.93
CA GLU A 90 8.54 6.08 20.27
C GLU A 90 8.39 4.78 21.06
N ALA A 91 7.22 4.14 21.00
CA ALA A 91 7.05 2.82 21.60
C ALA A 91 8.06 1.81 21.03
N TRP A 92 8.32 1.87 19.72
CA TRP A 92 9.26 0.96 19.07
C TRP A 92 10.71 1.26 19.42
N ARG A 93 11.08 2.53 19.48
CA ARG A 93 12.39 2.97 19.98
C ARG A 93 12.61 2.47 21.41
N GLN A 94 11.62 2.64 22.30
CA GLN A 94 11.73 2.19 23.68
C GLN A 94 11.91 0.68 23.81
N GLU A 95 11.20 -0.12 23.02
CA GLU A 95 11.42 -1.58 23.02
C GLU A 95 12.77 -1.97 22.42
N TRP A 96 13.22 -1.28 21.36
CA TRP A 96 14.52 -1.52 20.76
C TRP A 96 15.69 -1.19 21.72
N GLU A 97 15.63 -0.06 22.44
CA GLU A 97 16.65 0.33 23.41
C GLU A 97 16.87 -0.74 24.49
N LYS A 98 15.82 -1.46 24.90
CA LYS A 98 15.91 -2.54 25.90
C LYS A 98 16.70 -3.74 25.41
N ILE A 99 16.83 -3.95 24.11
CA ILE A 99 17.41 -5.17 23.55
C ILE A 99 18.60 -4.94 22.63
N ARG A 100 18.87 -3.70 22.21
CA ARG A 100 19.93 -3.39 21.23
C ARG A 100 21.33 -3.81 21.68
N HIS A 101 21.53 -3.99 22.98
CA HIS A 101 22.78 -4.41 23.59
C HIS A 101 22.88 -5.94 23.80
N LEU A 102 21.79 -6.67 23.58
CA LEU A 102 21.73 -8.12 23.71
C LEU A 102 22.28 -8.82 22.46
N SER A 103 22.73 -10.07 22.60
CA SER A 103 23.10 -10.90 21.45
C SER A 103 21.89 -11.20 20.56
N PRO A 104 22.07 -11.56 19.27
CA PRO A 104 20.95 -11.86 18.37
C PRO A 104 20.00 -12.96 18.89
N ALA A 105 20.54 -13.99 19.55
CA ALA A 105 19.73 -15.07 20.12
C ALA A 105 18.85 -14.59 21.29
N GLU A 106 19.37 -13.69 22.12
CA GLU A 106 18.63 -13.10 23.23
C GLU A 106 17.59 -12.09 22.77
N GLN A 107 17.91 -11.29 21.75
CA GLN A 107 16.93 -10.42 21.09
C GLN A 107 15.75 -11.23 20.54
N GLN A 108 16.02 -12.35 19.87
CA GLN A 108 14.97 -13.23 19.34
C GLN A 108 14.10 -13.80 20.47
N LYS A 109 14.71 -14.27 21.57
CA LYS A 109 13.96 -14.76 22.74
C LYS A 109 13.11 -13.66 23.36
N HIS A 110 13.63 -12.43 23.45
CA HIS A 110 12.88 -11.28 23.95
C HIS A 110 11.65 -10.99 23.08
N TRP A 111 11.82 -10.93 21.75
CA TRP A 111 10.70 -10.70 20.84
C TRP A 111 9.64 -11.80 20.90
N ALA A 112 10.07 -13.06 21.00
CA ALA A 112 9.15 -14.18 21.16
C ALA A 112 8.35 -14.06 22.47
N ALA A 113 9.01 -13.73 23.58
CA ALA A 113 8.36 -13.57 24.88
C ALA A 113 7.40 -12.36 24.94
N GLN A 114 7.73 -11.28 24.23
CA GLN A 114 6.93 -10.05 24.25
C GLN A 114 5.88 -9.98 23.14
N ARG A 115 5.86 -10.92 22.20
CA ARG A 115 5.02 -10.86 20.99
C ARG A 115 3.57 -10.51 21.28
N ASP A 116 2.94 -11.24 22.19
CA ASP A 116 1.51 -11.11 22.46
C ASP A 116 1.19 -9.80 23.20
N HIS A 117 2.10 -9.39 24.09
CA HIS A 117 2.00 -8.11 24.79
C HIS A 117 2.14 -6.92 23.84
N LEU A 118 3.11 -6.95 22.93
CA LEU A 118 3.32 -5.91 21.92
C LEU A 118 2.15 -5.86 20.93
N ALA A 119 1.64 -7.02 20.51
CA ALA A 119 0.46 -7.11 19.65
C ALA A 119 -0.78 -6.49 20.33
N ARG A 120 -0.98 -6.75 21.63
CA ARG A 120 -2.10 -6.17 22.40
C ARG A 120 -1.98 -4.65 22.51
N ARG A 121 -0.81 -4.12 22.92
CA ARG A 121 -0.57 -2.67 22.99
C ARG A 121 -0.74 -1.99 21.63
N GLY A 122 -0.29 -2.64 20.57
CA GLY A 122 -0.49 -2.18 19.19
C GLY A 122 -1.98 -2.07 18.83
N LYS A 123 -2.78 -3.10 19.15
CA LYS A 123 -4.24 -3.09 18.93
C LYS A 123 -4.95 -1.99 19.73
N GLU A 124 -4.59 -1.80 20.99
CA GLU A 124 -5.14 -0.76 21.85
C GLU A 124 -4.84 0.64 21.29
N ARG A 125 -3.60 0.89 20.85
CA ARG A 125 -3.21 2.14 20.18
C ARG A 125 -4.01 2.37 18.90
N VAL A 126 -4.09 1.37 18.04
CA VAL A 126 -4.88 1.44 16.80
C VAL A 126 -6.35 1.77 17.11
N ALA A 127 -6.96 1.12 18.10
CA ALA A 127 -8.34 1.36 18.49
C ALA A 127 -8.56 2.79 19.00
N ALA A 128 -7.64 3.32 19.81
CA ALA A 128 -7.72 4.69 20.32
C ALA A 128 -7.64 5.72 19.17
N PHE A 129 -6.70 5.57 18.25
CA PHE A 129 -6.54 6.49 17.12
C PHE A 129 -7.65 6.36 16.08
N ARG A 130 -8.18 5.15 15.88
CA ARG A 130 -9.35 4.93 15.05
C ARG A 130 -10.55 5.74 15.55
N LYS A 131 -10.85 5.71 16.84
CA LYS A 131 -11.94 6.51 17.42
C LYS A 131 -11.75 8.01 17.17
N LYS A 132 -10.51 8.52 17.32
CA LYS A 132 -10.20 9.92 17.02
C LYS A 132 -10.46 10.26 15.55
N MET A 133 -10.05 9.41 14.61
CA MET A 133 -10.30 9.65 13.18
C MET A 133 -11.78 9.54 12.82
N GLU A 134 -12.51 8.58 13.41
CA GLU A 134 -13.96 8.44 13.18
C GLU A 134 -14.74 9.66 13.68
N ALA A 135 -14.30 10.32 14.75
CA ALA A 135 -14.94 11.52 15.28
C ALA A 135 -14.79 12.77 14.37
N VAL A 136 -13.80 12.79 13.48
CA VAL A 136 -13.59 13.90 12.52
C VAL A 136 -14.49 13.78 11.28
N LEU A 137 -14.88 12.55 10.94
CA LEU A 137 -15.62 12.24 9.73
C LEU A 137 -17.13 12.19 10.00
N THR A 138 -17.93 12.64 9.05
CA THR A 138 -19.38 12.46 9.14
C THR A 138 -19.76 10.98 8.94
N PRO A 139 -20.96 10.54 9.38
CA PRO A 139 -21.42 9.17 9.13
C PRO A 139 -21.40 8.78 7.65
N GLN A 140 -21.74 9.71 6.75
CA GLN A 140 -21.71 9.50 5.31
C GLN A 140 -20.27 9.33 4.79
N GLN A 141 -19.34 10.17 5.23
CA GLN A 141 -17.92 10.05 4.89
C GLN A 141 -17.32 8.72 5.39
N LEU A 142 -17.71 8.28 6.58
CA LEU A 142 -17.30 6.98 7.11
C LEU A 142 -17.83 5.81 6.28
N HIS A 143 -19.09 5.89 5.84
CA HIS A 143 -19.66 4.89 4.94
C HIS A 143 -18.88 4.83 3.62
N GLN A 144 -18.65 5.99 2.98
CA GLN A 144 -17.90 6.06 1.73
C GLN A 144 -16.45 5.57 1.91
N LEU A 145 -15.78 5.92 3.00
CA LEU A 145 -14.44 5.44 3.30
C LEU A 145 -14.41 3.91 3.46
N ARG A 146 -15.44 3.30 4.08
CA ARG A 146 -15.55 1.83 4.15
C ARG A 146 -15.69 1.21 2.76
N GLU A 147 -16.51 1.79 1.89
CA GLU A 147 -16.66 1.33 0.50
C GLU A 147 -15.35 1.46 -0.30
N ILE A 148 -14.65 2.58 -0.17
CA ILE A 148 -13.32 2.77 -0.78
C ILE A 148 -12.35 1.68 -0.31
N ASN A 149 -12.27 1.46 1.01
CA ASN A 149 -11.41 0.42 1.57
C ASN A 149 -11.82 -0.99 1.12
N PHE A 150 -13.12 -1.26 1.03
CA PHE A 150 -13.65 -2.51 0.51
C PHE A 150 -13.18 -2.71 -0.92
N ARG A 151 -13.41 -1.77 -1.83
CA ARG A 151 -12.99 -1.86 -3.24
C ARG A 151 -11.49 -2.10 -3.38
N ASN A 152 -10.68 -1.35 -2.64
CA ASN A 152 -9.21 -1.47 -2.66
C ASN A 152 -8.73 -2.86 -2.22
N ARG A 153 -9.40 -3.49 -1.25
CA ARG A 153 -9.04 -4.82 -0.76
C ARG A 153 -9.69 -5.93 -1.57
N ALA A 154 -10.93 -5.73 -2.01
CA ALA A 154 -11.73 -6.72 -2.73
C ALA A 154 -11.04 -7.15 -4.02
N ALA A 155 -10.42 -6.22 -4.75
CA ALA A 155 -9.64 -6.54 -5.94
C ALA A 155 -8.54 -7.58 -5.66
N ALA A 156 -7.75 -7.40 -4.60
CA ALA A 156 -6.72 -8.36 -4.20
C ALA A 156 -7.33 -9.69 -3.69
N ILE A 157 -8.43 -9.62 -2.93
CA ILE A 157 -9.15 -10.78 -2.40
C ILE A 157 -9.70 -11.67 -3.53
N LEU A 158 -10.31 -11.07 -4.56
CA LEU A 158 -10.85 -11.78 -5.72
C LEU A 158 -9.77 -12.42 -6.61
N ASN A 159 -8.50 -12.08 -6.40
CA ASN A 159 -7.37 -12.70 -7.09
C ASN A 159 -6.84 -13.94 -6.37
N ASN A 160 -7.28 -14.21 -5.15
CA ASN A 160 -6.85 -15.36 -4.38
C ASN A 160 -7.69 -16.61 -4.73
N PRO A 161 -7.07 -17.73 -5.18
CA PRO A 161 -7.80 -18.94 -5.55
C PRO A 161 -8.65 -19.53 -4.43
N GLY A 162 -8.13 -19.59 -3.20
CA GLY A 162 -8.87 -20.11 -2.04
C GLY A 162 -10.08 -19.25 -1.67
N THR A 163 -10.03 -17.94 -1.93
CA THR A 163 -11.21 -17.08 -1.79
C THR A 163 -12.27 -17.44 -2.83
N LEU A 164 -11.88 -17.62 -4.09
CA LEU A 164 -12.81 -17.98 -5.16
C LEU A 164 -13.48 -19.34 -4.91
N GLU A 165 -12.76 -20.28 -4.32
CA GLU A 165 -13.31 -21.57 -3.87
C GLU A 165 -14.33 -21.39 -2.74
N ARG A 166 -14.00 -20.59 -1.72
CA ARG A 166 -14.93 -20.28 -0.61
C ARG A 166 -16.19 -19.57 -1.08
N LEU A 167 -16.07 -18.71 -2.08
CA LEU A 167 -17.19 -18.03 -2.75
C LEU A 167 -17.95 -18.95 -3.71
N LYS A 168 -17.48 -20.19 -3.90
CA LYS A 168 -18.04 -21.16 -4.85
C LYS A 168 -18.13 -20.59 -6.26
N ALA A 169 -17.12 -19.80 -6.65
CA ALA A 169 -17.09 -19.17 -7.96
C ALA A 169 -17.05 -20.25 -9.06
N THR A 170 -17.90 -20.09 -10.07
CA THR A 170 -17.99 -21.02 -11.21
C THR A 170 -16.74 -20.94 -12.09
N PRO A 171 -16.46 -21.97 -12.93
CA PRO A 171 -15.38 -21.89 -13.92
C PRO A 171 -15.45 -20.62 -14.78
N ASP A 172 -16.65 -20.27 -15.25
CA ASP A 172 -16.88 -19.06 -16.05
C ASP A 172 -16.57 -17.77 -15.29
N GLN A 173 -16.94 -17.68 -14.00
CA GLN A 173 -16.62 -16.52 -13.16
C GLN A 173 -15.10 -16.39 -12.95
N LYS A 174 -14.41 -17.51 -12.67
CA LYS A 174 -12.95 -17.53 -12.51
C LYS A 174 -12.25 -17.10 -13.79
N GLU A 175 -12.72 -17.57 -14.93
CA GLU A 175 -12.18 -17.22 -16.24
C GLU A 175 -12.43 -15.74 -16.59
N ARG A 176 -13.62 -15.21 -16.34
CA ARG A 176 -13.90 -13.77 -16.51
C ARG A 176 -13.02 -12.90 -15.62
N LEU A 177 -12.83 -13.28 -14.36
CA LEU A 177 -11.92 -12.57 -13.45
C LEU A 177 -10.47 -12.62 -13.93
N ARG A 178 -10.03 -13.75 -14.52
CA ARG A 178 -8.71 -13.87 -15.15
C ARG A 178 -8.56 -12.90 -16.31
N LYS A 179 -9.52 -12.86 -17.24
CA LYS A 179 -9.50 -11.94 -18.38
C LYS A 179 -9.49 -10.47 -17.94
N LEU A 180 -10.33 -10.10 -16.97
CA LEU A 180 -10.34 -8.74 -16.41
C LEU A 180 -8.99 -8.33 -15.82
N ARG A 181 -8.27 -9.26 -15.18
CA ARG A 181 -6.90 -8.99 -14.69
C ARG A 181 -5.92 -8.76 -15.84
N GLU A 182 -5.98 -9.56 -16.88
CA GLU A 182 -5.10 -9.44 -18.05
C GLU A 182 -5.34 -8.13 -18.78
N GLU A 183 -6.60 -7.76 -18.99
CA GLU A 183 -6.97 -6.45 -19.55
C GLU A 183 -6.50 -5.29 -18.68
N LEU A 184 -6.61 -5.40 -17.35
CA LEU A 184 -6.10 -4.39 -16.43
C LEU A 184 -4.58 -4.27 -16.51
N GLN A 185 -3.86 -5.39 -16.54
CA GLN A 185 -2.40 -5.41 -16.64
C GLN A 185 -1.91 -4.78 -17.93
N GLU A 186 -2.58 -5.09 -19.05
CA GLU A 186 -2.27 -4.48 -20.35
C GLU A 186 -2.50 -2.96 -20.32
N LYS A 187 -3.64 -2.51 -19.79
CA LYS A 187 -3.93 -1.07 -19.65
C LYS A 187 -2.90 -0.34 -18.79
N ILE A 188 -2.48 -0.95 -17.68
CA ILE A 188 -1.43 -0.38 -16.82
C ILE A 188 -0.11 -0.29 -17.58
N TYR A 189 0.29 -1.34 -18.29
CA TYR A 189 1.51 -1.36 -19.09
C TYR A 189 1.52 -0.26 -20.16
N GLN A 190 0.43 -0.13 -20.93
CA GLN A 190 0.31 0.90 -21.96
C GLN A 190 0.33 2.31 -21.35
N LEU A 191 -0.40 2.53 -20.25
CA LEU A 191 -0.42 3.81 -19.56
C LEU A 191 0.96 4.19 -19.01
N GLN A 192 1.69 3.24 -18.43
CA GLN A 192 3.05 3.46 -17.93
C GLN A 192 4.01 3.87 -19.05
N ARG A 193 3.96 3.16 -20.18
CA ARG A 193 4.78 3.48 -21.36
C ARG A 193 4.45 4.87 -21.90
N GLN A 194 3.17 5.17 -22.09
CA GLN A 194 2.73 6.48 -22.56
C GLN A 194 3.17 7.60 -21.61
N THR A 195 2.96 7.42 -20.30
CA THR A 195 3.37 8.41 -19.29
C THR A 195 4.89 8.61 -19.30
N PHE A 196 5.67 7.54 -19.47
CA PHE A 196 7.11 7.63 -19.60
C PHE A 196 7.50 8.42 -20.85
N ASP A 197 6.95 8.09 -22.02
CA ASP A 197 7.27 8.75 -23.29
C ASP A 197 6.94 10.26 -23.21
N GLU A 198 5.77 10.62 -22.67
CA GLU A 198 5.37 12.02 -22.46
C GLU A 198 6.31 12.73 -21.48
N SER A 199 6.67 12.08 -20.36
CA SER A 199 7.59 12.66 -19.37
C SER A 199 9.01 12.83 -19.94
N PHE A 200 9.46 11.88 -20.75
CA PHE A 200 10.77 11.89 -21.38
C PHE A 200 10.89 13.02 -22.42
N GLN A 201 9.80 13.32 -23.14
CA GLN A 201 9.74 14.43 -24.10
C GLN A 201 9.83 15.82 -23.46
N LEU A 202 9.56 15.95 -22.15
CA LEU A 202 9.73 17.21 -21.43
C LEU A 202 11.20 17.56 -21.14
N LEU A 203 12.11 16.60 -21.31
CA LEU A 203 13.55 16.77 -21.08
C LEU A 203 14.25 17.32 -22.33
N SER A 204 15.33 18.09 -22.14
CA SER A 204 16.19 18.51 -23.26
C SER A 204 16.90 17.31 -23.90
N PRO A 205 17.38 17.42 -25.14
CA PRO A 205 18.13 16.35 -25.80
C PRO A 205 19.33 15.85 -24.98
N GLU A 206 20.04 16.75 -24.31
CA GLU A 206 21.18 16.43 -23.44
C GLU A 206 20.74 15.64 -22.20
N GLN A 207 19.65 16.07 -21.54
CA GLN A 207 19.08 15.39 -20.37
C GLN A 207 18.53 14.00 -20.74
N GLN A 208 17.94 13.86 -21.93
CA GLN A 208 17.49 12.59 -22.47
C GLN A 208 18.66 11.61 -22.67
N GLN A 209 19.77 12.09 -23.23
CA GLN A 209 20.98 11.30 -23.44
C GLN A 209 21.60 10.89 -22.09
N GLU A 210 21.74 11.82 -21.15
CA GLU A 210 22.26 11.53 -19.81
C GLU A 210 21.40 10.50 -19.08
N LEU A 211 20.07 10.62 -19.12
CA LEU A 211 19.16 9.65 -18.51
C LEU A 211 19.28 8.25 -19.14
N ARG A 212 19.48 8.17 -20.47
CA ARG A 212 19.73 6.88 -21.14
C ARG A 212 21.03 6.25 -20.65
N GLU A 213 22.10 7.03 -20.58
CA GLU A 213 23.39 6.55 -20.09
C GLU A 213 23.32 6.08 -18.64
N MET A 214 22.62 6.81 -17.76
CA MET A 214 22.37 6.40 -16.38
C MET A 214 21.60 5.08 -16.31
N ALA A 215 20.58 4.90 -17.15
CA ALA A 215 19.76 3.69 -17.14
C ALA A 215 20.48 2.47 -17.73
N THR A 216 21.47 2.66 -18.61
CA THR A 216 22.21 1.58 -19.27
C THR A 216 23.60 1.31 -18.69
N ARG A 217 24.12 2.17 -17.81
CA ARG A 217 25.30 1.87 -17.02
C ARG A 217 24.93 0.79 -15.99
N GLU A 218 25.21 -0.46 -16.31
CA GLU A 218 25.28 -1.52 -15.31
C GLU A 218 26.27 -1.13 -14.21
N GLU A 219 25.92 -1.44 -12.96
CA GLU A 219 26.83 -1.38 -11.81
C GLU A 219 28.12 -2.11 -12.17
N GLY A 220 29.20 -1.36 -12.40
CA GLY A 220 30.57 -1.88 -12.51
C GLY A 220 31.19 -2.06 -11.13
#